data_AF-A0A1G0IXL6-F1
#
_entry.id   AF-A0A1G0IXL6-F1
#
_cell.length_a   1.000
_cell.length_b   1.000
_cell.length_c   1.000
_cell.angle_alpha   90.00
_cell.angle_beta   90.00
_cell.angle_gamma   90.00
#
_symmetry.space_group_name_H-M   'P 1'
#
loop_
_entity.id
_entity.type
_entity.pdbx_description
1 polymer ?
#
loop_
_entity_poly.entity_id
_entity_poly.type
_entity_poly.pdbx_seq_one_letter_code
_entity_poly.pdbx_strand_id
1 'polypeptide(L)'
;MAIDIDLIALVPEQWKQPLQKFQFSAKEQQAFLEDISVLVNDGVTPAYAIEMFSKISKSEVTRNVAKAISLKIAEGKGMAEGMVGWFSVPIVELVRAGEQGGTLGDTLAFAAKTLGATNSIVSSFISALIYPVAVMVMGALVAVFINKSVFVQFREIKPLDQWPTDGQTLVALAEFIQDGWWLILLFIVALLIAGRYFFHNYTGEFRKKIDHLPVLSMYRKLTAARFMETLGMLIANGIAFKKAIKIIQYHTTPYLSFYLIQMDYRLGAGKLNIAEVLDTGLIDEEDIMRLQAVANVKGVEQALIRLGRHAAEKSEKMIKLTGKILGGILLATGGSFAAFMILAIYGVGSSLAV
;
A
#
# COMPACT_ATOMS: atom_id res chain seq x y z
N MET A 1 -6.45 -35.74 -12.48
CA MET A 1 -5.81 -36.06 -11.20
C MET A 1 -4.70 -35.04 -11.00
N ALA A 2 -5.05 -33.86 -10.47
CA ALA A 2 -4.05 -32.82 -10.17
C ALA A 2 -3.37 -33.22 -8.86
N ILE A 3 -2.05 -33.36 -8.91
CA ILE A 3 -1.25 -33.69 -7.73
C ILE A 3 -1.18 -32.41 -6.92
N ASP A 4 -1.97 -32.34 -5.86
CA ASP A 4 -1.93 -31.29 -4.85
C ASP A 4 -0.70 -31.57 -3.99
N ILE A 5 0.48 -31.17 -4.50
CA ILE A 5 1.73 -31.24 -3.74
C ILE A 5 1.69 -30.10 -2.74
N ASP A 6 1.39 -30.43 -1.49
CA ASP A 6 1.49 -29.52 -0.37
C ASP A 6 2.97 -29.16 -0.13
N LEU A 7 3.46 -28.19 -0.91
CA LEU A 7 4.82 -27.67 -0.90
C LEU A 7 5.27 -27.20 0.51
N ILE A 8 4.33 -26.99 1.43
CA ILE A 8 4.57 -26.58 2.82
C ILE A 8 5.14 -27.73 3.66
N ALA A 9 4.81 -28.99 3.32
CA ALA A 9 5.33 -30.17 4.03
C ALA A 9 6.86 -30.35 3.86
N LEU A 10 7.43 -29.80 2.79
CA LEU A 10 8.86 -29.89 2.44
C LEU A 10 9.69 -28.72 3.01
N VAL A 11 9.06 -27.74 3.66
CA VAL A 11 9.73 -26.53 4.15
C VAL A 11 10.08 -26.69 5.63
N PRO A 12 11.32 -26.35 6.06
CA PRO A 12 11.71 -26.37 7.48
C PRO A 12 10.78 -25.49 8.33
N GLU A 13 10.42 -25.92 9.55
CA GLU A 13 9.49 -25.20 10.46
C GLU A 13 9.78 -23.69 10.59
N GLN A 14 11.06 -23.32 10.64
CA GLN A 14 11.53 -21.93 10.71
C GLN A 14 11.10 -21.03 9.51
N TRP A 15 10.77 -21.63 8.35
CA TRP A 15 10.32 -20.92 7.15
C TRP A 15 8.80 -21.06 6.90
N LYS A 16 8.08 -21.93 7.62
CA LYS A 16 6.64 -22.14 7.41
C LYS A 16 5.80 -20.91 7.72
N GLN A 17 6.09 -20.21 8.82
CA GLN A 17 5.37 -18.99 9.19
C GLN A 17 5.53 -17.84 8.19
N PRO A 18 6.73 -17.47 7.70
CA PRO A 18 6.86 -16.43 6.67
C PRO A 18 6.24 -16.83 5.32
N LEU A 19 6.26 -18.11 4.94
CA LEU A 19 5.59 -18.60 3.73
C LEU A 19 4.05 -18.58 3.85
N GLN A 20 3.50 -18.96 4.99
CA GLN A 20 2.06 -18.88 5.26
C GLN A 20 1.54 -17.44 5.29
N LYS A 21 2.34 -16.48 5.80
CA LYS A 21 2.04 -15.04 5.72
C LYS A 21 2.04 -14.51 4.29
N PHE A 22 2.89 -15.05 3.41
CA PHE A 22 2.93 -14.66 2.00
C PHE A 22 1.71 -15.19 1.23
N GLN A 23 1.14 -16.31 1.67
CA GLN A 23 -0.03 -16.92 1.05
C GLN A 23 -1.36 -16.26 1.47
N PHE A 24 -1.46 -15.64 2.66
CA PHE A 24 -2.68 -14.94 3.09
C PHE A 24 -2.70 -13.51 2.59
N SER A 25 -3.14 -13.33 1.34
CA SER A 25 -3.10 -12.04 0.67
C SER A 25 -3.95 -10.99 1.40
N ALA A 26 -3.61 -9.70 1.25
CA ALA A 26 -4.39 -8.62 1.85
C ALA A 26 -5.87 -8.61 1.40
N LYS A 27 -6.18 -9.17 0.22
CA LYS A 27 -7.55 -9.34 -0.29
C LYS A 27 -8.29 -10.46 0.45
N GLU A 28 -7.63 -11.59 0.70
CA GLU A 28 -8.19 -12.68 1.51
C GLU A 28 -8.36 -12.26 2.98
N GLN A 29 -7.40 -11.50 3.53
CA GLN A 29 -7.52 -10.91 4.87
C GLN A 29 -8.76 -10.01 4.98
N GLN A 30 -8.97 -9.14 3.98
CA GLN A 30 -10.16 -8.29 3.94
C GLN A 30 -11.44 -9.13 3.91
N ALA A 31 -11.56 -10.06 2.97
CA ALA A 31 -12.77 -10.89 2.80
C ALA A 31 -13.07 -11.69 4.07
N PHE A 32 -12.04 -12.29 4.68
CA PHE A 32 -12.18 -13.02 5.94
C PHE A 32 -12.75 -12.15 7.07
N LEU A 33 -12.21 -10.94 7.25
CA LEU A 33 -12.70 -10.03 8.30
C LEU A 33 -14.11 -9.52 8.00
N GLU A 34 -14.42 -9.24 6.74
CA GLU A 34 -15.74 -8.76 6.31
C GLU A 34 -16.82 -9.81 6.58
N ASP A 35 -16.60 -11.06 6.18
CA ASP A 35 -17.55 -12.14 6.37
C ASP A 35 -17.79 -12.44 7.86
N ILE A 36 -16.74 -12.46 8.67
CA ILE A 36 -16.88 -12.67 10.12
C ILE A 36 -17.60 -11.48 10.76
N SER A 37 -17.33 -10.24 10.31
CA SER A 37 -18.04 -9.06 10.81
C SER A 37 -19.55 -9.20 10.60
N VAL A 38 -19.97 -9.67 9.43
CA VAL A 38 -21.39 -9.86 9.09
C VAL A 38 -22.01 -10.89 10.05
N LEU A 39 -21.38 -12.07 10.18
CA LEU A 39 -21.88 -13.12 11.08
C LEU A 39 -21.98 -12.65 12.54
N VAL A 40 -20.94 -11.97 13.04
CA VAL A 40 -20.92 -11.47 14.42
C VAL A 40 -22.00 -10.40 14.64
N ASN A 41 -22.23 -9.53 13.66
CA ASN A 41 -23.31 -8.54 13.72
C ASN A 41 -24.71 -9.16 13.60
N ASP A 42 -24.84 -10.31 12.92
CA ASP A 42 -26.06 -11.12 12.87
C ASP A 42 -26.30 -11.92 14.17
N GLY A 43 -25.45 -11.75 15.19
CA GLY A 43 -25.59 -12.38 16.51
C GLY A 43 -24.91 -13.75 16.63
N VAL A 44 -24.15 -14.16 15.63
CA VAL A 44 -23.37 -15.41 15.68
C VAL A 44 -22.15 -15.23 16.59
N THR A 45 -21.89 -16.21 17.45
CA THR A 45 -20.70 -16.14 18.31
C THR A 45 -19.41 -16.20 17.48
N PRO A 46 -18.37 -15.43 17.82
CA PRO A 46 -17.10 -15.43 17.08
C PRO A 46 -16.46 -16.82 16.98
N ALA A 47 -16.57 -17.62 18.06
CA ALA A 47 -16.06 -18.99 18.10
C ALA A 47 -16.71 -19.86 17.01
N TYR A 48 -18.03 -19.81 16.89
CA TYR A 48 -18.77 -20.58 15.88
C TYR A 48 -18.52 -20.07 14.46
N ALA A 49 -18.47 -18.75 14.26
CA ALA A 49 -18.15 -18.16 12.96
C ALA A 49 -16.76 -18.64 12.48
N ILE A 50 -15.74 -18.57 13.32
CA ILE A 50 -14.38 -19.04 13.01
C ILE A 50 -14.35 -20.56 12.75
N GLU A 51 -15.04 -21.35 13.57
CA GLU A 51 -15.11 -22.80 13.39
C GLU A 51 -15.76 -23.16 12.04
N MET A 52 -16.82 -22.46 11.66
CA MET A 52 -17.46 -22.63 10.35
C MET A 52 -16.44 -22.38 9.22
N PHE A 53 -15.73 -21.26 9.25
CA PHE A 53 -14.69 -20.94 8.25
C PHE A 53 -13.57 -21.98 8.18
N SER A 54 -13.22 -22.60 9.31
CA SER A 54 -12.23 -23.68 9.36
C SER A 54 -12.69 -24.97 8.66
N LYS A 55 -14.00 -25.14 8.44
CA LYS A 55 -14.61 -26.32 7.81
C LYS A 55 -15.01 -26.07 6.37
N ILE A 56 -15.60 -24.91 6.06
CA ILE A 56 -16.22 -24.64 4.76
C ILE A 56 -15.35 -23.86 3.78
N SER A 57 -14.25 -23.25 4.25
CA SER A 57 -13.42 -22.42 3.37
C SER A 57 -12.77 -23.26 2.27
N LYS A 58 -12.86 -22.75 1.02
CA LYS A 58 -12.20 -23.33 -0.15
C LYS A 58 -10.70 -23.00 -0.19
N SER A 59 -10.30 -21.84 0.35
CA SER A 59 -8.88 -21.47 0.46
C SER A 59 -8.26 -22.23 1.63
N GLU A 60 -7.23 -23.03 1.34
CA GLU A 60 -6.48 -23.76 2.35
C GLU A 60 -5.84 -22.83 3.37
N VAL A 61 -5.35 -21.68 2.91
CA VAL A 61 -4.74 -20.64 3.75
C VAL A 61 -5.77 -20.11 4.75
N THR A 62 -6.95 -19.70 4.27
CA THR A 62 -8.04 -19.23 5.13
C THR A 62 -8.47 -20.31 6.12
N ARG A 63 -8.48 -21.58 5.70
CA ARG A 63 -8.78 -22.71 6.57
C ARG A 63 -7.76 -22.83 7.70
N ASN A 64 -6.48 -22.70 7.39
CA ASN A 64 -5.39 -22.76 8.36
C ASN A 64 -5.41 -21.57 9.33
N VAL A 65 -5.69 -20.36 8.83
CA VAL A 65 -5.91 -19.16 9.65
C VAL A 65 -7.07 -19.39 10.63
N ALA A 66 -8.22 -19.85 10.12
CA ALA A 66 -9.39 -20.12 10.94
C ALA A 66 -9.14 -21.20 12.00
N LYS A 67 -8.41 -22.27 11.66
CA LYS A 67 -7.98 -23.29 12.63
C LYS A 67 -7.09 -22.71 13.73
N ALA A 68 -6.11 -21.88 13.35
CA ALA A 68 -5.21 -21.23 14.31
C ALA A 68 -5.98 -20.32 15.28
N ILE A 69 -6.96 -19.56 14.76
CA ILE A 69 -7.82 -18.70 15.58
C ILE A 69 -8.74 -19.55 16.48
N SER A 70 -9.38 -20.58 15.92
CA SER A 70 -10.26 -21.49 16.66
C SER A 70 -9.55 -22.13 17.84
N LEU A 71 -8.31 -22.59 17.64
CA LEU A 71 -7.48 -23.17 18.70
C LEU A 71 -7.25 -22.20 19.86
N LYS A 72 -6.94 -20.92 19.56
CA LYS A 72 -6.74 -19.92 20.60
C LYS A 72 -8.02 -19.57 21.35
N ILE A 73 -9.15 -19.52 20.65
CA ILE A 73 -10.45 -19.36 21.30
C ILE A 73 -10.77 -20.55 22.21
N ALA A 74 -10.49 -21.78 21.77
CA ALA A 74 -10.68 -23.00 22.57
C ALA A 74 -9.76 -23.06 23.81
N GLU A 75 -8.57 -22.45 23.75
CA GLU A 75 -7.68 -22.23 24.91
C GLU A 75 -8.21 -21.17 25.90
N GLY A 76 -9.37 -20.54 25.64
CA GLY A 76 -9.93 -19.48 26.45
C GLY A 76 -9.31 -18.10 26.20
N LYS A 77 -8.56 -17.94 25.10
CA LYS A 77 -8.00 -16.64 24.68
C LYS A 77 -8.95 -15.94 23.71
N GLY A 78 -8.73 -14.63 23.50
CA GLY A 78 -9.46 -13.87 22.49
C GLY A 78 -9.13 -14.30 21.05
N MET A 79 -10.03 -13.98 20.12
CA MET A 79 -9.83 -14.08 18.67
C MET A 79 -8.59 -13.30 18.24
N ALA A 80 -8.32 -12.13 18.82
CA ALA A 80 -7.15 -11.33 18.48
C ALA A 80 -5.83 -12.11 18.66
N GLU A 81 -5.73 -12.93 19.70
CA GLU A 81 -4.56 -13.76 19.97
C GLU A 81 -4.34 -14.83 18.89
N GLY A 82 -5.43 -15.33 18.33
CA GLY A 82 -5.42 -16.22 17.16
C GLY A 82 -4.97 -15.55 15.87
N MET A 83 -5.18 -14.24 15.75
CA MET A 83 -4.82 -13.44 14.57
C MET A 83 -3.34 -13.06 14.53
N VAL A 84 -2.62 -13.18 15.64
CA VAL A 84 -1.18 -12.87 15.73
C VAL A 84 -0.41 -13.72 14.73
N GLY A 85 0.43 -13.07 13.94
CA GLY A 85 1.21 -13.72 12.89
C GLY A 85 0.50 -13.77 11.54
N TRP A 86 -0.82 -13.79 11.48
CA TRP A 86 -1.58 -13.81 10.22
C TRP A 86 -1.96 -12.41 9.73
N PHE A 87 -2.27 -11.53 10.66
CA PHE A 87 -2.63 -10.14 10.39
C PHE A 87 -1.52 -9.20 10.83
N SER A 88 -1.49 -8.00 10.24
CA SER A 88 -0.62 -6.94 10.73
C SER A 88 -0.98 -6.59 12.18
N VAL A 89 0.03 -6.28 13.00
CA VAL A 89 -0.15 -5.91 14.41
C VAL A 89 -1.27 -4.87 14.63
N PRO A 90 -1.40 -3.81 13.80
CA PRO A 90 -2.48 -2.83 13.98
C PRO A 90 -3.89 -3.40 13.85
N ILE A 91 -4.09 -4.38 12.95
CA ILE A 91 -5.38 -5.04 12.75
C ILE A 91 -5.70 -5.95 13.93
N VAL A 92 -4.70 -6.68 14.44
CA VAL A 92 -4.87 -7.54 15.62
C VAL A 92 -5.30 -6.73 16.84
N GLU A 93 -4.65 -5.60 17.09
CA GLU A 93 -4.89 -4.77 18.27
C GLU A 93 -6.21 -4.00 18.19
N LEU A 94 -6.60 -3.63 16.97
CA LEU A 94 -7.95 -3.12 16.72
C LEU A 94 -8.99 -4.17 17.14
N VAL A 95 -8.88 -5.40 16.65
CA VAL A 95 -9.79 -6.50 17.03
C VAL A 95 -9.78 -6.74 18.54
N ARG A 96 -8.59 -6.77 19.17
CA ARG A 96 -8.45 -6.90 20.63
C ARG A 96 -9.23 -5.84 21.41
N ALA A 97 -9.19 -4.59 20.95
CA ALA A 97 -9.96 -3.51 21.55
C ALA A 97 -11.47 -3.71 21.40
N GLY A 98 -11.92 -4.21 20.24
CA GLY A 98 -13.32 -4.56 19.98
C GLY A 98 -13.80 -5.73 20.85
N GLU A 99 -12.97 -6.74 21.07
CA GLU A 99 -13.27 -7.86 21.99
C GLU A 99 -13.46 -7.39 23.42
N GLN A 100 -12.56 -6.54 23.92
CA GLN A 100 -12.64 -5.98 25.27
C GLN A 100 -13.81 -5.00 25.44
N GLY A 101 -14.17 -4.29 24.36
CA GLY A 101 -15.21 -3.28 24.34
C GLY A 101 -16.61 -3.81 24.02
N GLY A 102 -16.76 -5.09 23.65
CA GLY A 102 -18.04 -5.67 23.23
C GLY A 102 -18.53 -5.20 21.86
N THR A 103 -17.65 -4.64 21.03
CA THR A 103 -17.96 -4.05 19.71
C THR A 103 -17.19 -4.76 18.59
N LEU A 104 -17.01 -6.06 18.74
CA LEU A 104 -16.18 -6.89 17.86
C LEU A 104 -16.65 -6.85 16.40
N GLY A 105 -17.96 -6.95 16.14
CA GLY A 105 -18.48 -6.94 14.77
C GLY A 105 -18.19 -5.65 14.02
N ASP A 106 -18.47 -4.49 14.63
CA ASP A 106 -18.13 -3.17 14.08
C ASP A 106 -16.63 -2.99 13.85
N THR A 107 -15.84 -3.49 14.80
CA THR A 107 -14.38 -3.41 14.75
C THR A 107 -13.78 -4.27 13.64
N LEU A 108 -14.33 -5.47 13.40
CA LEU A 108 -13.97 -6.34 12.28
C LEU A 108 -14.33 -5.71 10.94
N ALA A 109 -15.53 -5.12 10.83
CA ALA A 109 -15.97 -4.42 9.63
C ALA A 109 -15.01 -3.26 9.29
N PHE A 110 -14.60 -2.51 10.32
CA PHE A 110 -13.64 -1.44 10.15
C PHE A 110 -12.23 -1.95 9.78
N ALA A 111 -11.77 -3.04 10.39
CA ALA A 111 -10.51 -3.68 10.05
C ALA A 111 -10.50 -4.13 8.57
N ALA A 112 -11.59 -4.75 8.11
CA ALA A 112 -11.78 -5.13 6.70
C ALA A 112 -11.71 -3.91 5.78
N LYS A 113 -12.42 -2.83 6.12
CA LYS A 113 -12.41 -1.59 5.35
C LYS A 113 -11.01 -0.98 5.24
N THR A 114 -10.24 -1.00 6.33
CA THR A 114 -8.86 -0.49 6.37
C THR A 114 -7.94 -1.25 5.41
N LEU A 115 -8.10 -2.58 5.33
CA LEU A 115 -7.38 -3.41 4.37
C LEU A 115 -7.83 -3.13 2.92
N GLY A 116 -9.15 -3.02 2.68
CA GLY A 116 -9.70 -2.77 1.35
C GLY A 116 -9.31 -1.43 0.75
N ALA A 117 -9.31 -0.36 1.55
CA ALA A 117 -8.88 0.96 1.11
C ALA A 117 -7.40 0.96 0.65
N THR A 118 -6.54 0.19 1.33
CA THR A 118 -5.13 0.06 0.94
C THR A 118 -4.98 -0.73 -0.36
N ASN A 119 -5.73 -1.82 -0.53
CA ASN A 119 -5.69 -2.64 -1.73
C ASN A 119 -6.19 -1.91 -2.97
N SER A 120 -7.30 -1.16 -2.87
CA SER A 120 -7.86 -0.39 -3.99
C SER A 120 -6.89 0.65 -4.53
N ILE A 121 -6.18 1.34 -3.61
CA ILE A 121 -5.18 2.35 -3.95
C ILE A 121 -4.01 1.71 -4.71
N VAL A 122 -3.45 0.61 -4.18
CA VAL A 122 -2.30 -0.08 -4.77
C VAL A 122 -2.68 -0.69 -6.12
N SER A 123 -3.82 -1.36 -6.21
CA SER A 123 -4.26 -2.01 -7.45
C SER A 123 -4.51 -0.98 -8.55
N SER A 124 -5.21 0.11 -8.24
CA SER A 124 -5.48 1.18 -9.21
C SER A 124 -4.20 1.81 -9.75
N PHE A 125 -3.20 2.02 -8.88
CA PHE A 125 -1.91 2.56 -9.26
C PHE A 125 -1.12 1.59 -10.15
N ILE A 126 -1.06 0.30 -9.77
CA ILE A 126 -0.41 -0.74 -10.57
C ILE A 126 -1.09 -0.88 -11.94
N SER A 127 -2.42 -0.96 -11.98
CA SER A 127 -3.18 -1.09 -13.22
C SER A 127 -2.94 0.06 -14.21
N ALA A 128 -2.70 1.28 -13.71
CA ALA A 128 -2.36 2.41 -14.56
C ALA A 128 -0.97 2.31 -15.21
N LEU A 129 -0.06 1.50 -14.64
CA LEU A 129 1.33 1.36 -15.08
C LEU A 129 1.61 0.10 -15.90
N ILE A 130 0.78 -0.94 -15.78
CA ILE A 130 0.99 -2.23 -16.48
C ILE A 130 1.19 -2.03 -17.98
N TYR A 131 0.27 -1.32 -18.65
CA TYR A 131 0.32 -1.15 -20.10
C TYR A 131 1.55 -0.32 -20.54
N PRO A 132 1.83 0.88 -19.99
CA PRO A 132 3.05 1.63 -20.31
C PRO A 132 4.34 0.84 -20.09
N VAL A 133 4.44 0.09 -18.99
CA VAL A 133 5.62 -0.73 -18.69
C VAL A 133 5.77 -1.86 -19.71
N ALA A 134 4.68 -2.52 -20.12
CA ALA A 134 4.71 -3.56 -21.14
C ALA A 134 5.23 -3.03 -22.49
N VAL A 135 4.83 -1.82 -22.89
CA VAL A 135 5.33 -1.17 -24.11
C VAL A 135 6.83 -0.88 -24.01
N MET A 136 7.30 -0.36 -22.87
CA MET A 136 8.73 -0.10 -22.64
C MET A 136 9.56 -1.39 -22.69
N VAL A 137 9.08 -2.47 -22.07
CA VAL A 137 9.73 -3.78 -22.11
C VAL A 137 9.77 -4.31 -23.54
N MET A 138 8.67 -4.21 -24.30
CA MET A 138 8.66 -4.62 -25.71
C MET A 138 9.65 -3.82 -26.55
N GLY A 139 9.70 -2.50 -26.37
CA GLY A 139 10.69 -1.65 -27.04
C GLY A 139 12.12 -2.07 -26.71
N ALA A 140 12.42 -2.33 -25.43
CA ALA A 140 13.73 -2.80 -24.99
C ALA A 140 14.12 -4.14 -25.65
N LEU A 141 13.18 -5.09 -25.73
CA LEU A 141 13.40 -6.37 -26.43
C LEU A 141 13.68 -6.18 -27.92
N VAL A 142 12.93 -5.30 -28.59
CA VAL A 142 13.15 -4.97 -30.01
C VAL A 142 14.53 -4.35 -30.22
N ALA A 143 14.95 -3.42 -29.36
CA ALA A 143 16.27 -2.80 -29.45
C ALA A 143 17.40 -3.84 -29.33
N VAL A 144 17.31 -4.75 -28.36
CA VAL A 144 18.28 -5.85 -28.18
C VAL A 144 18.27 -6.78 -29.39
N PHE A 145 17.10 -7.13 -29.92
CA PHE A 145 16.97 -7.98 -31.11
C PHE A 145 17.64 -7.36 -32.33
N ILE A 146 17.41 -6.07 -32.58
CA ILE A 146 18.00 -5.32 -33.70
C ILE A 146 19.52 -5.25 -33.54
N ASN A 147 20.01 -4.98 -32.34
CA ASN A 147 21.45 -4.94 -32.07
C ASN A 147 22.14 -6.29 -32.36
N LYS A 148 21.50 -7.40 -31.97
CA LYS A 148 22.04 -8.76 -32.16
C LYS A 148 21.87 -9.33 -33.57
N SER A 149 20.97 -8.77 -34.38
CA SER A 149 20.67 -9.31 -35.71
C SER A 149 21.12 -8.37 -36.82
N VAL A 150 20.47 -7.21 -36.93
CA VAL A 150 20.69 -6.27 -38.04
C VAL A 150 22.01 -5.54 -37.89
N PHE A 151 22.29 -5.02 -36.69
CA PHE A 151 23.50 -4.22 -36.46
C PHE A 151 24.78 -5.05 -36.41
N VAL A 152 24.70 -6.37 -36.20
CA VAL A 152 25.86 -7.25 -36.41
C VAL A 152 26.29 -7.22 -37.87
N GLN A 153 25.35 -7.38 -38.81
CA GLN A 153 25.64 -7.36 -40.25
C GLN A 153 26.16 -5.99 -40.70
N PHE A 154 25.60 -4.91 -40.17
CA PHE A 154 26.06 -3.56 -40.50
C PHE A 154 27.50 -3.29 -40.03
N ARG A 155 27.90 -3.87 -38.89
CA ARG A 155 29.25 -3.70 -38.33
C ARG A 155 30.33 -4.39 -39.17
N GLU A 156 29.96 -5.40 -39.95
CA GLU A 156 30.87 -6.05 -40.91
C GLU A 156 31.15 -5.16 -42.13
N ILE A 157 30.21 -4.25 -42.47
CA ILE A 157 30.35 -3.33 -43.61
C ILE A 157 31.12 -2.07 -43.20
N LYS A 158 30.69 -1.41 -42.11
CA LYS A 158 31.39 -0.28 -41.52
C LYS A 158 31.48 -0.43 -40.01
N PRO A 159 32.66 -0.15 -39.40
CA PRO A 159 32.80 -0.22 -37.96
C PRO A 159 31.96 0.86 -37.25
N LEU A 160 31.59 0.59 -35.99
CA LEU A 160 30.62 1.35 -35.21
C LEU A 160 31.01 2.83 -35.00
N ASP A 161 32.31 3.11 -34.93
CA ASP A 161 32.87 4.46 -34.78
C ASP A 161 32.56 5.39 -35.97
N GLN A 162 32.31 4.81 -37.14
CA GLN A 162 31.95 5.53 -38.36
C GLN A 162 30.44 5.72 -38.52
N TRP A 163 29.63 5.18 -37.61
CA TRP A 163 28.17 5.31 -37.68
C TRP A 163 27.71 6.68 -37.17
N PRO A 164 26.53 7.18 -37.59
CA PRO A 164 25.91 8.34 -36.98
C PRO A 164 25.69 8.15 -35.47
N THR A 165 25.74 9.25 -34.72
CA THR A 165 25.61 9.26 -33.25
C THR A 165 24.34 8.56 -32.75
N ASP A 166 23.25 8.65 -33.50
CA ASP A 166 21.97 8.00 -33.17
C ASP A 166 22.09 6.47 -33.18
N GLY A 167 22.81 5.92 -34.17
CA GLY A 167 23.10 4.50 -34.27
C GLY A 167 24.01 4.00 -33.16
N GLN A 168 25.08 4.76 -32.86
CA GLN A 168 25.99 4.44 -31.76
C GLN A 168 25.27 4.44 -30.41
N THR A 169 24.42 5.44 -30.17
CA THR A 169 23.64 5.57 -28.94
C THR A 169 22.63 4.43 -28.80
N LEU A 170 21.98 4.02 -29.89
CA LEU A 170 21.05 2.88 -29.86
C LEU A 170 21.77 1.56 -29.55
N VAL A 171 22.95 1.32 -30.13
CA VAL A 171 23.79 0.15 -29.79
C VAL A 171 24.15 0.17 -28.31
N ALA A 172 24.63 1.30 -27.79
CA ALA A 172 25.01 1.44 -26.38
C ALA A 172 23.80 1.22 -25.44
N LEU A 173 22.63 1.73 -25.78
CA LEU A 173 21.39 1.49 -25.03
C LEU A 173 20.99 0.02 -25.05
N ALA A 174 21.07 -0.65 -26.20
CA ALA A 174 20.74 -2.06 -26.33
C ALA A 174 21.71 -2.95 -25.52
N GLU A 175 23.01 -2.66 -25.53
CA GLU A 175 24.01 -3.35 -24.72
C GLU A 175 23.78 -3.12 -23.22
N PHE A 176 23.47 -1.88 -22.82
CA PHE A 176 23.09 -1.57 -21.44
C PHE A 176 21.83 -2.31 -21.00
N ILE A 177 20.81 -2.40 -21.84
CA ILE A 177 19.59 -3.17 -21.54
C ILE A 177 19.92 -4.65 -21.39
N GLN A 178 20.80 -5.20 -22.24
CA GLN A 178 21.15 -6.61 -22.23
C GLN A 178 21.96 -7.01 -20.99
N ASP A 179 23.01 -6.25 -20.65
CA ASP A 179 23.97 -6.63 -19.63
C ASP A 179 23.76 -5.86 -18.30
N GLY A 180 23.07 -4.73 -18.34
CA GLY A 180 22.84 -3.81 -17.23
C GLY A 180 21.39 -3.73 -16.70
N TRP A 181 20.44 -4.53 -17.19
CA TRP A 181 19.04 -4.50 -16.70
C TRP A 181 18.91 -4.70 -15.19
N TRP A 182 19.81 -5.49 -14.59
CA TRP A 182 19.83 -5.73 -13.15
C TRP A 182 20.15 -4.45 -12.35
N LEU A 183 20.92 -3.51 -12.91
CA LEU A 183 21.15 -2.19 -12.30
C LEU A 183 19.87 -1.36 -12.28
N ILE A 184 19.05 -1.43 -13.33
CA ILE A 184 17.74 -0.77 -13.36
C ILE A 184 16.83 -1.35 -12.27
N LEU A 185 16.76 -2.68 -12.14
CA LEU A 185 15.98 -3.31 -11.08
C LEU A 185 16.50 -2.96 -9.70
N LEU A 186 17.82 -3.00 -9.49
CA LEU A 186 18.45 -2.63 -8.22
C LEU A 186 18.16 -1.18 -7.87
N PHE A 187 18.22 -0.27 -8.85
CA PHE A 187 17.86 1.13 -8.67
C PHE A 187 16.39 1.31 -8.29
N ILE A 188 15.46 0.63 -8.97
CA ILE A 188 14.03 0.65 -8.64
C ILE A 188 13.80 0.13 -7.22
N VAL A 189 14.38 -1.01 -6.86
CA VAL A 189 14.26 -1.60 -5.52
C VAL A 189 14.83 -0.66 -4.46
N ALA A 190 16.02 -0.09 -4.70
CA ALA A 190 16.63 0.89 -3.78
C ALA A 190 15.74 2.13 -3.62
N LEU A 191 15.15 2.65 -4.70
CA LEU A 191 14.24 3.79 -4.67
C LEU A 191 12.96 3.48 -3.90
N LEU A 192 12.39 2.28 -4.06
CA LEU A 192 11.23 1.83 -3.31
C LEU A 192 11.53 1.69 -1.80
N ILE A 193 12.68 1.12 -1.43
CA ILE A 193 13.11 0.98 -0.04
C ILE A 193 13.38 2.35 0.58
N ALA A 194 14.17 3.20 -0.10
CA ALA A 194 14.50 4.54 0.36
C ALA A 194 13.25 5.41 0.49
N GLY A 195 12.36 5.35 -0.51
CA GLY A 195 11.06 6.01 -0.47
C GLY A 195 10.25 5.52 0.74
N ARG A 196 10.07 4.21 0.89
CA ARG A 196 9.34 3.65 2.04
C ARG A 196 9.93 4.12 3.37
N TYR A 197 11.25 4.05 3.53
CA TYR A 197 11.93 4.52 4.73
C TYR A 197 11.68 6.01 4.97
N PHE A 198 11.83 6.84 3.94
CA PHE A 198 11.64 8.30 4.02
C PHE A 198 10.20 8.67 4.39
N PHE A 199 9.20 8.04 3.78
CA PHE A 199 7.79 8.30 4.09
C PHE A 199 7.38 7.84 5.49
N HIS A 200 7.94 6.73 5.99
CA HIS A 200 7.47 6.11 7.24
C HIS A 200 8.26 6.58 8.47
N ASN A 201 9.57 6.82 8.33
CA ASN A 201 10.47 7.01 9.46
C ASN A 201 10.95 8.45 9.64
N TYR A 202 10.92 9.29 8.59
CA TYR A 202 11.43 10.65 8.71
C TYR A 202 10.41 11.56 9.40
N THR A 203 10.78 12.13 10.56
CA THR A 203 9.91 12.93 11.42
C THR A 203 10.59 14.25 11.85
N GLY A 204 9.81 15.18 12.42
CA GLY A 204 10.31 16.44 12.99
C GLY A 204 9.82 17.71 12.31
N GLU A 205 10.33 18.87 12.78
CA GLU A 205 9.90 20.20 12.29
C GLU A 205 10.27 20.43 10.81
N PHE A 206 11.38 19.85 10.35
CA PHE A 206 11.73 19.91 8.92
C PHE A 206 10.72 19.12 8.07
N ARG A 207 10.24 17.96 8.57
CA ARG A 207 9.22 17.17 7.89
C ARG A 207 7.94 17.98 7.70
N LYS A 208 7.50 18.71 8.74
CA LYS A 208 6.31 19.59 8.66
C LYS A 208 6.40 20.61 7.52
N LYS A 209 7.59 21.18 7.27
CA LYS A 209 7.83 22.17 6.19
C LYS A 209 7.83 21.56 4.79
N ILE A 210 8.24 20.30 4.65
CA ILE A 210 8.29 19.64 3.34
C ILE A 210 7.00 18.89 3.01
N ASP A 211 6.13 18.64 3.99
CA ASP A 211 4.82 18.03 3.80
C ASP A 211 3.86 18.86 2.93
N HIS A 212 4.27 20.04 2.47
CA HIS A 212 3.54 20.84 1.48
C HIS A 212 3.80 20.38 0.03
N LEU A 213 4.88 19.63 -0.20
CA LEU A 213 5.23 19.13 -1.53
C LEU A 213 4.17 18.14 -2.04
N PRO A 214 3.88 18.07 -3.36
CA PRO A 214 2.75 17.31 -3.89
C PRO A 214 2.68 15.84 -3.42
N VAL A 215 3.81 15.11 -3.46
CA VAL A 215 3.85 13.69 -3.05
C VAL A 215 3.78 13.54 -1.52
N LEU A 216 4.44 14.44 -0.77
CA LEU A 216 4.49 14.37 0.70
C LEU A 216 3.17 14.80 1.33
N SER A 217 2.53 15.83 0.77
CA SER A 217 1.21 16.31 1.16
C SER A 217 0.14 15.25 0.95
N MET A 218 0.23 14.46 -0.13
CA MET A 218 -0.64 13.32 -0.35
C MET A 218 -0.48 12.27 0.76
N TYR A 219 0.76 11.91 1.11
CA TYR A 219 1.00 10.95 2.19
C TYR A 219 0.44 11.47 3.52
N ARG A 220 0.66 12.76 3.84
CA ARG A 220 0.09 13.41 5.02
C ARG A 220 -1.44 13.34 5.02
N LYS A 221 -2.10 13.77 3.94
CA LYS A 221 -3.57 13.80 3.83
C LYS A 221 -4.18 12.41 3.93
N LEU A 222 -3.56 11.40 3.30
CA LEU A 222 -4.02 10.01 3.41
C LEU A 222 -3.85 9.46 4.83
N THR A 223 -2.74 9.81 5.49
CA THR A 223 -2.50 9.42 6.89
C THR A 223 -3.51 10.09 7.83
N ALA A 224 -3.74 11.39 7.66
CA ALA A 224 -4.72 12.18 8.41
C ALA A 224 -6.14 11.64 8.20
N ALA A 225 -6.51 11.34 6.96
CA ALA A 225 -7.81 10.77 6.59
C ALA A 225 -8.08 9.46 7.34
N ARG A 226 -7.14 8.51 7.24
CA ARG A 226 -7.22 7.20 7.93
C ARG A 226 -7.25 7.36 9.43
N PHE A 227 -6.43 8.25 9.97
CA PHE A 227 -6.40 8.56 11.39
C PHE A 227 -7.74 9.11 11.89
N MET A 228 -8.31 10.12 11.23
CA MET A 228 -9.62 10.69 11.60
C MET A 228 -10.72 9.63 11.53
N GLU A 229 -10.72 8.80 10.47
CA GLU A 229 -11.70 7.73 10.33
C GLU A 229 -11.58 6.73 11.49
N THR A 230 -10.37 6.22 11.72
CA THR A 230 -10.05 5.26 12.80
C THR A 230 -10.46 5.82 14.15
N LEU A 231 -10.06 7.06 14.46
CA LEU A 231 -10.35 7.72 15.71
C LEU A 231 -11.86 7.90 15.90
N GLY A 232 -12.57 8.36 14.86
CA GLY A 232 -14.02 8.54 14.90
C GLY A 232 -14.76 7.24 15.14
N MET A 233 -14.34 6.12 14.54
CA MET A 233 -14.94 4.81 14.79
C MET A 233 -14.68 4.29 16.19
N LEU A 234 -13.46 4.44 16.72
CA LEU A 234 -13.18 4.03 18.10
C LEU A 234 -14.07 4.81 19.08
N ILE A 235 -14.21 6.12 18.89
CA ILE A 235 -15.06 6.97 19.75
C ILE A 235 -16.54 6.62 19.59
N ALA A 236 -17.02 6.40 18.35
CA ALA A 236 -18.41 6.00 18.10
C ALA A 236 -18.76 4.66 18.77
N ASN A 237 -17.77 3.78 18.94
CA ASN A 237 -17.88 2.51 19.66
C ASN A 237 -17.62 2.63 21.17
N GLY A 238 -17.69 3.83 21.74
CA GLY A 238 -17.61 4.06 23.19
C GLY A 238 -16.18 4.09 23.76
N ILE A 239 -15.14 4.02 22.94
CA ILE A 239 -13.76 4.14 23.42
C ILE A 239 -13.47 5.62 23.70
N ALA A 240 -13.10 5.92 24.95
CA ALA A 240 -12.73 7.27 25.36
C ALA A 240 -11.61 7.86 24.47
N PHE A 241 -11.76 9.12 24.08
CA PHE A 241 -10.87 9.83 23.14
C PHE A 241 -9.37 9.64 23.41
N LYS A 242 -8.94 9.84 24.67
CA LYS A 242 -7.53 9.66 25.07
C LYS A 242 -7.04 8.21 24.91
N LYS A 243 -7.88 7.23 25.25
CA LYS A 243 -7.56 5.80 25.08
C LYS A 243 -7.44 5.46 23.59
N ALA A 244 -8.32 6.01 22.75
CA ALA A 244 -8.28 5.81 21.31
C ALA A 244 -6.97 6.34 20.69
N ILE A 245 -6.51 7.55 21.05
CA ILE A 245 -5.22 8.09 20.59
C ILE A 245 -4.06 7.16 20.98
N LYS A 246 -4.03 6.68 22.23
CA LYS A 246 -2.98 5.76 22.68
C LYS A 246 -2.98 4.44 21.91
N ILE A 247 -4.16 3.85 21.67
CA ILE A 247 -4.29 2.63 20.86
C ILE A 247 -3.68 2.84 19.47
N ILE A 248 -4.03 3.94 18.79
CA ILE A 248 -3.50 4.23 17.44
C ILE A 248 -1.98 4.49 17.50
N GLN A 249 -1.49 5.17 18.55
CA GLN A 249 -0.08 5.54 18.69
C GLN A 249 0.86 4.33 18.78
N TYR A 250 0.46 3.26 19.46
CA TYR A 250 1.28 2.07 19.61
C TYR A 250 1.44 1.26 18.31
N HIS A 251 0.55 1.46 17.34
CA HIS A 251 0.46 0.60 16.15
C HIS A 251 0.54 1.37 14.84
N THR A 252 1.28 2.47 14.83
CA THR A 252 1.41 3.30 13.64
C THR A 252 2.86 3.58 13.24
N THR A 253 3.03 4.21 12.09
CA THR A 253 4.33 4.63 11.59
C THR A 253 4.96 5.67 12.53
N PRO A 254 6.30 5.74 12.62
CA PRO A 254 6.95 6.82 13.37
C PRO A 254 6.43 8.21 12.97
N TYR A 255 6.13 8.40 11.68
CA TYR A 255 5.49 9.62 11.16
C TYR A 255 4.17 9.96 11.85
N LEU A 256 3.17 9.06 11.88
CA LEU A 256 1.91 9.35 12.56
C LEU A 256 2.11 9.43 14.08
N SER A 257 2.96 8.56 14.65
CA SER A 257 3.25 8.54 16.08
C SER A 257 3.77 9.89 16.58
N PHE A 258 4.61 10.56 15.81
CA PHE A 258 5.11 11.91 16.10
C PHE A 258 3.97 12.94 16.31
N TYR A 259 2.89 12.87 15.52
CA TYR A 259 1.73 13.74 15.70
C TYR A 259 0.86 13.28 16.88
N LEU A 260 0.69 11.98 17.09
CA LEU A 260 -0.11 11.44 18.20
C LEU A 260 0.51 11.74 19.56
N ILE A 261 1.84 11.74 19.67
CA ILE A 261 2.55 12.19 20.88
C ILE A 261 2.21 13.66 21.20
N GLN A 262 2.17 14.52 20.19
CA GLN A 262 1.76 15.93 20.37
C GLN A 262 0.30 16.05 20.82
N MET A 263 -0.59 15.20 20.29
CA MET A 263 -2.00 15.16 20.70
C MET A 263 -2.17 14.67 22.14
N ASP A 264 -1.47 13.60 22.56
CA ASP A 264 -1.52 13.11 23.95
C ASP A 264 -0.94 14.13 24.93
N TYR A 265 0.12 14.84 24.55
CA TYR A 265 0.65 15.97 25.34
C TYR A 265 -0.39 17.08 25.53
N ARG A 266 -1.09 17.49 24.45
CA ARG A 266 -2.16 18.51 24.52
C ARG A 266 -3.31 18.10 25.43
N LEU A 267 -3.68 16.82 25.42
CA LEU A 267 -4.67 16.26 26.36
C LEU A 267 -4.18 16.31 27.82
N GLY A 268 -2.90 15.99 28.05
CA GLY A 268 -2.26 16.08 29.37
C GLY A 268 -2.20 17.51 29.90
N ALA A 269 -2.04 18.50 29.01
CA ALA A 269 -2.01 19.92 29.34
C ALA A 269 -3.38 20.56 29.59
N GLY A 270 -4.48 19.77 29.58
CA GLY A 270 -5.81 20.24 29.93
C GLY A 270 -6.64 20.80 28.77
N LYS A 271 -6.22 20.63 27.51
CA LYS A 271 -7.08 20.98 26.35
C LYS A 271 -8.22 19.96 26.24
N LEU A 272 -9.46 20.44 26.39
CA LEU A 272 -10.67 19.60 26.34
C LEU A 272 -11.36 19.62 24.97
N ASN A 273 -11.05 20.59 24.11
CA ASN A 273 -11.62 20.67 22.77
C ASN A 273 -10.91 19.69 21.82
N ILE A 274 -11.66 18.71 21.29
CA ILE A 274 -11.14 17.69 20.37
C ILE A 274 -10.43 18.33 19.18
N ALA A 275 -11.00 19.35 18.54
CA ALA A 275 -10.40 19.96 17.36
C ALA A 275 -9.08 20.67 17.69
N GLU A 276 -8.98 21.31 18.85
CA GLU A 276 -7.74 21.94 19.32
C GLU A 276 -6.64 20.91 19.66
N VAL A 277 -7.03 19.74 20.16
CA VAL A 277 -6.09 18.62 20.38
C VAL A 277 -5.55 18.11 19.04
N LEU A 278 -6.42 18.00 18.04
CA LEU A 278 -6.09 17.44 16.73
C LEU A 278 -5.26 18.39 15.84
N ASP A 279 -5.26 19.68 16.12
CA ASP A 279 -4.60 20.75 15.35
C ASP A 279 -3.05 20.73 15.46
N THR A 280 -2.42 19.65 15.00
CA THR A 280 -0.97 19.40 15.09
C THR A 280 -0.23 19.63 13.77
N GLY A 281 -0.93 20.08 12.73
CA GLY A 281 -0.45 20.19 11.36
C GLY A 281 -0.56 18.90 10.52
N LEU A 282 -1.03 17.79 11.11
CA LEU A 282 -1.36 16.56 10.39
C LEU A 282 -2.63 16.71 9.54
N ILE A 283 -3.70 17.20 10.17
CA ILE A 283 -5.00 17.46 9.54
C ILE A 283 -4.94 18.87 8.93
N ASP A 284 -5.48 19.02 7.71
CA ASP A 284 -5.50 20.30 7.02
C ASP A 284 -6.38 21.31 7.79
N GLU A 285 -5.99 22.59 7.78
CA GLU A 285 -6.68 23.65 8.51
C GLU A 285 -8.19 23.72 8.19
N GLU A 286 -8.56 23.48 6.93
CA GLU A 286 -9.96 23.41 6.48
C GLU A 286 -10.78 22.38 7.26
N ASP A 287 -10.21 21.19 7.49
CA ASP A 287 -10.89 20.11 8.21
C ASP A 287 -10.87 20.34 9.73
N ILE A 288 -9.84 21.01 10.27
CA ILE A 288 -9.83 21.47 11.67
C ILE A 288 -10.95 22.49 11.91
N MET A 289 -11.12 23.48 11.03
CA MET A 289 -12.20 24.48 11.14
C MET A 289 -13.58 23.83 11.09
N ARG A 290 -13.77 22.84 10.21
CA ARG A 290 -15.01 22.05 10.15
C ARG A 290 -15.24 21.25 11.43
N LEU A 291 -14.20 20.64 12.00
CA LEU A 291 -14.29 19.94 13.27
C LEU A 291 -14.66 20.90 14.40
N GLN A 292 -14.06 22.09 14.48
CA GLN A 292 -14.41 23.11 15.47
C GLN A 292 -15.88 23.52 15.39
N ALA A 293 -16.42 23.67 14.17
CA ALA A 293 -17.83 24.02 13.96
C ALA A 293 -18.80 22.94 14.46
N VAL A 294 -18.41 21.66 14.40
CA VAL A 294 -19.23 20.51 14.84
C VAL A 294 -18.92 20.07 16.27
N ALA A 295 -17.77 20.48 16.84
CA ALA A 295 -17.30 20.08 18.16
C ALA A 295 -18.26 20.42 19.31
N ASN A 296 -19.08 21.45 19.14
CA ASN A 296 -20.06 21.90 20.13
C ASN A 296 -21.41 21.15 20.05
N VAL A 297 -21.56 20.23 19.09
CA VAL A 297 -22.77 19.43 18.88
C VAL A 297 -22.46 17.96 19.21
N LYS A 298 -23.44 17.22 19.74
CA LYS A 298 -23.34 15.75 19.80
C LYS A 298 -23.10 15.21 18.38
N GLY A 299 -22.01 14.47 18.15
CA GLY A 299 -21.69 13.93 16.81
C GLY A 299 -20.28 14.18 16.27
N VAL A 300 -19.30 14.53 17.11
CA VAL A 300 -17.91 14.76 16.69
C VAL A 300 -17.29 13.50 16.09
N GLU A 301 -17.62 12.33 16.63
CA GLU A 301 -17.26 11.02 16.11
C GLU A 301 -17.72 10.84 14.66
N GLN A 302 -18.95 11.25 14.35
CA GLN A 302 -19.48 11.19 12.99
C GLN A 302 -18.82 12.23 12.08
N ALA A 303 -18.46 13.41 12.60
CA ALA A 303 -17.70 14.41 11.85
C ALA A 303 -16.31 13.88 11.46
N LEU A 304 -15.60 13.25 12.40
CA LEU A 304 -14.30 12.62 12.16
C LEU A 304 -14.38 11.53 11.10
N ILE A 305 -15.39 10.66 11.18
CA ILE A 305 -15.60 9.60 10.16
C ILE A 305 -15.87 10.21 8.79
N ARG A 306 -16.75 11.21 8.69
CA ARG A 306 -17.10 11.85 7.41
C ARG A 306 -15.92 12.59 6.79
N LEU A 307 -15.19 13.39 7.58
CA LEU A 307 -14.02 14.13 7.10
C LEU A 307 -12.88 13.19 6.70
N GLY A 308 -12.63 12.15 7.52
CA GLY A 308 -11.68 11.09 7.18
C GLY A 308 -12.00 10.42 5.86
N ARG A 309 -13.26 10.00 5.65
CA ARG A 309 -13.70 9.38 4.40
C ARG A 309 -13.57 10.32 3.20
N HIS A 310 -13.99 11.57 3.34
CA HIS A 310 -13.88 12.56 2.27
C HIS A 310 -12.42 12.83 1.87
N ALA A 311 -11.52 12.98 2.85
CA ALA A 311 -10.10 13.15 2.61
C ALA A 311 -9.45 11.90 1.98
N ALA A 312 -9.88 10.69 2.37
CA ALA A 312 -9.43 9.44 1.77
C ALA A 312 -9.86 9.34 0.29
N GLU A 313 -11.12 9.61 -0.02
CA GLU A 313 -11.65 9.61 -1.40
C GLU A 313 -10.93 10.64 -2.28
N LYS A 314 -10.67 11.85 -1.76
CA LYS A 314 -9.89 12.88 -2.46
C LYS A 314 -8.47 12.40 -2.74
N SER A 315 -7.83 11.78 -1.75
CA SER A 315 -6.48 11.23 -1.89
C SER A 315 -6.44 10.09 -2.92
N GLU A 316 -7.43 9.19 -2.93
CA GLU A 316 -7.55 8.10 -3.89
C GLU A 316 -7.68 8.61 -5.33
N LYS A 317 -8.54 9.62 -5.57
CA LYS A 317 -8.70 10.26 -6.88
C LYS A 317 -7.38 10.87 -7.37
N MET A 318 -6.65 11.54 -6.48
CA MET A 318 -5.34 12.12 -6.81
C MET A 318 -4.27 11.05 -7.08
N ILE A 319 -4.28 9.93 -6.36
CA ILE A 319 -3.37 8.80 -6.63
C ILE A 319 -3.64 8.24 -8.02
N LYS A 320 -4.92 8.01 -8.36
CA LYS A 320 -5.34 7.55 -9.69
C LYS A 320 -4.92 8.52 -10.79
N LEU A 321 -5.07 9.82 -10.57
CA LEU A 321 -4.62 10.85 -11.52
C LEU A 321 -3.09 10.83 -11.69
N THR A 322 -2.34 10.75 -10.59
CA THR A 322 -0.88 10.68 -10.61
C THR A 322 -0.39 9.43 -11.36
N GLY A 323 -1.03 8.28 -11.12
CA GLY A 323 -0.76 7.04 -11.85
C GLY A 323 -1.03 7.18 -13.36
N LYS A 324 -2.12 7.83 -13.75
CA LYS A 324 -2.41 8.12 -15.18
C LYS A 324 -1.40 9.06 -15.81
N ILE A 325 -0.98 10.12 -15.11
CA ILE A 325 0.03 11.07 -15.59
C ILE A 325 1.37 10.35 -15.77
N LEU A 326 1.81 9.58 -14.77
CA LEU A 326 3.03 8.77 -14.86
C LEU A 326 2.95 7.76 -16.01
N GLY A 327 1.81 7.07 -16.16
CA GLY A 327 1.58 6.16 -17.28
C GLY A 327 1.65 6.88 -18.63
N GLY A 328 1.09 8.08 -18.74
CA GLY A 328 1.18 8.92 -19.93
C GLY A 328 2.61 9.33 -20.28
N ILE A 329 3.40 9.72 -19.26
CA ILE A 329 4.84 10.05 -19.43
C ILE A 329 5.62 8.82 -19.91
N LEU A 330 5.37 7.65 -19.33
CA LEU A 330 5.99 6.39 -19.76
C LEU A 330 5.63 6.03 -21.20
N LEU A 331 4.36 6.20 -21.61
CA LEU A 331 3.93 5.97 -22.99
C LEU A 331 4.57 6.94 -23.97
N ALA A 332 4.63 8.23 -23.62
CA ALA A 332 5.30 9.23 -24.42
C ALA A 332 6.79 8.88 -24.58
N THR A 333 7.45 8.47 -23.49
CA THR A 333 8.85 8.04 -23.50
C THR A 333 9.05 6.80 -24.39
N GLY A 334 8.16 5.80 -24.30
CA GLY A 334 8.21 4.61 -25.14
C GLY A 334 7.97 4.91 -26.62
N GLY A 335 7.05 5.83 -26.93
CA GLY A 335 6.81 6.31 -28.29
C GLY A 335 8.02 7.08 -28.85
N SER A 336 8.61 7.96 -28.05
CA SER A 336 9.86 8.66 -28.41
C SER A 336 11.01 7.68 -28.62
N PHE A 337 11.11 6.63 -27.79
CA PHE A 337 12.10 5.58 -27.95
C PHE A 337 11.89 4.79 -29.25
N ALA A 338 10.65 4.45 -29.60
CA ALA A 338 10.35 3.80 -30.88
C ALA A 338 10.68 4.68 -32.09
N ALA A 339 10.36 5.98 -32.04
CA ALA A 339 10.73 6.93 -33.09
C ALA A 339 12.25 7.07 -33.21
N PHE A 340 12.96 7.15 -32.08
CA PHE A 340 14.41 7.17 -32.03
C PHE A 340 15.02 5.91 -32.65
N MET A 341 14.47 4.72 -32.38
CA MET A 341 14.93 3.48 -33.01
C MET A 341 14.82 3.54 -34.54
N ILE A 342 13.68 4.00 -35.06
CA ILE A 342 13.47 4.11 -36.52
C ILE A 342 14.49 5.07 -37.14
N LEU A 343 14.70 6.24 -36.52
CA LEU A 343 15.66 7.24 -36.99
C LEU A 343 17.09 6.70 -36.97
N ALA A 344 17.49 6.01 -35.89
CA ALA A 344 18.81 5.41 -35.78
C ALA A 344 19.05 4.32 -36.85
N ILE A 345 18.07 3.44 -37.09
CA ILE A 345 18.18 2.40 -38.13
C ILE A 345 18.31 3.03 -39.52
N TYR A 346 17.48 4.03 -39.83
CA TYR A 346 17.55 4.74 -41.10
C TYR A 346 18.87 5.50 -41.26
N GLY A 347 19.35 6.16 -40.20
CA GLY A 347 20.62 6.87 -40.19
C GLY A 347 21.80 5.93 -40.46
N VAL A 348 21.86 4.79 -39.78
CA VAL A 348 22.90 3.79 -40.02
C VAL A 348 22.79 3.24 -41.45
N GLY A 349 21.60 2.83 -41.87
CA GLY A 349 21.38 2.28 -43.22
C GLY A 349 21.78 3.23 -44.34
N SER A 350 21.45 4.52 -44.23
CA SER A 350 21.86 5.53 -45.21
C SER A 350 23.37 5.80 -45.19
N SER A 351 24.02 5.78 -44.02
CA SER A 351 25.47 5.94 -43.91
C SER A 351 26.27 4.79 -44.51
N LEU A 352 25.68 3.60 -44.63
CA LEU A 352 26.30 2.43 -45.27
C LEU A 352 26.23 2.51 -46.80
N ALA A 353 25.31 3.29 -47.36
CA ALA A 353 25.14 3.44 -48.81
C ALA A 353 26.09 4.47 -49.46
N VAL A 354 26.78 5.28 -48.65
CA VAL A 354 27.73 6.33 -49.06
C VAL A 354 29.16 5.86 -48.82
#